data_AF-A0A077AXK3-F1
#
_entry.id   AF-A0A077AXK3-F1
#
_cell.length_a   1.000
_cell.length_b   1.000
_cell.length_c   1.000
_cell.angle_alpha   90.00
_cell.angle_beta   90.00
_cell.angle_gamma   90.00
#
_symmetry.space_group_name_H-M   'P 1'
#
loop_
_entity.id
_entity.type
_entity.pdbx_description
1 polymer ?
#
loop_
_entity_poly.entity_id
_entity_poly.type
_entity_poly.pdbx_seq_one_letter_code
_entity_poly.pdbx_strand_id
1 'polypeptide(L)'
;MAIDFTALYKKRIPFALRRQLTHLIVLSLRPDIKDLEICRDIFGRPYLHSSNSTTELPLISISHSGAWIGVILSDPITYATLDLEDMTLSRSYTNLSNNFFSETEKDLVLTQGIVGFFKLWTAKEAMAKWQGEGINFALKLDIGHALQSTPLKQPIQVYVEGKEYTLVQDILADHLFYTICQGS
;
A
#
# COMPACT_ATOMS: atom_id res chain seq x y z
N MET A 1 9.36 19.16 34.13
CA MET A 1 8.51 18.59 33.08
C MET A 1 9.44 18.09 31.98
N ALA A 2 9.87 16.83 32.04
CA ALA A 2 10.76 16.26 31.04
C ALA A 2 9.91 15.92 29.81
N ILE A 3 10.13 16.63 28.72
CA ILE A 3 9.57 16.26 27.43
C ILE A 3 10.31 14.99 27.00
N ASP A 4 9.59 13.89 26.88
CA ASP A 4 10.11 12.64 26.33
C ASP A 4 10.38 12.83 24.83
N PHE A 5 11.64 13.13 24.49
CA PHE A 5 12.11 13.26 23.12
C PHE A 5 12.15 11.92 22.36
N THR A 6 12.07 10.78 23.05
CA THR A 6 12.15 9.45 22.45
C THR A 6 10.89 9.11 21.64
N ALA A 7 9.73 9.62 22.07
CA ALA A 7 8.48 9.52 21.30
C ALA A 7 8.44 10.44 20.06
N LEU A 8 9.07 11.62 20.13
CA LEU A 8 9.14 12.58 19.02
C LEU A 8 10.13 12.13 17.92
N TYR A 9 11.25 11.52 18.32
CA TYR A 9 12.27 10.97 17.43
C TYR A 9 11.74 9.78 16.60
N LYS A 10 10.92 8.90 17.20
CA LYS A 10 10.37 7.71 16.53
C LYS A 10 9.38 8.01 15.41
N LYS A 11 8.72 9.17 15.39
CA LYS A 11 7.71 9.50 14.36
C LYS A 11 8.18 10.49 13.31
N ARG A 12 8.94 11.55 13.64
CA ARG A 12 9.22 12.64 12.68
C ARG A 12 10.42 12.41 11.76
N ILE A 13 11.46 11.74 12.24
CA ILE A 13 12.66 11.44 11.43
C ILE A 13 12.35 10.44 10.30
N PRO A 14 11.54 9.38 10.52
CA PRO A 14 11.12 8.50 9.44
C PRO A 14 10.33 9.20 8.32
N PHE A 15 9.48 10.19 8.61
CA PHE A 15 8.73 10.89 7.57
C PHE A 15 9.62 11.79 6.69
N ALA A 16 10.56 12.52 7.29
CA ALA A 16 11.48 13.38 6.54
C ALA A 16 12.49 12.55 5.72
N LEU A 17 13.04 11.49 6.32
CA LEU A 17 13.89 10.52 5.62
C LEU A 17 13.12 9.79 4.53
N ARG A 18 11.86 9.38 4.77
CA ARG A 18 10.99 8.76 3.74
C ARG A 18 10.86 9.63 2.51
N ARG A 19 10.63 10.94 2.70
CA ARG A 19 10.49 11.88 1.57
C ARG A 19 11.79 11.96 0.77
N GLN A 20 12.93 12.07 1.43
CA GLN A 20 14.22 12.16 0.74
C GLN A 20 14.63 10.82 0.11
N LEU A 21 14.45 9.69 0.78
CA LEU A 21 14.73 8.35 0.26
C LEU A 21 13.87 8.02 -0.96
N THR A 22 12.57 8.32 -0.91
CA THR A 22 11.70 8.11 -2.08
C THR A 22 12.18 8.96 -3.26
N HIS A 23 12.48 10.25 -3.00
CA HIS A 23 12.99 11.15 -4.03
C HIS A 23 14.28 10.61 -4.64
N LEU A 24 15.24 10.15 -3.84
CA LEU A 24 16.50 9.56 -4.31
C LEU A 24 16.29 8.26 -5.10
N ILE A 25 15.42 7.36 -4.62
CA ILE A 25 15.12 6.09 -5.30
C ILE A 25 14.54 6.37 -6.69
N VAL A 26 13.56 7.25 -6.78
CA VAL A 26 12.90 7.58 -8.06
C VAL A 26 13.88 8.21 -9.04
N LEU A 27 14.65 9.21 -8.60
CA LEU A 27 15.66 9.84 -9.44
C LEU A 27 16.73 8.83 -9.92
N SER A 28 17.10 7.88 -9.07
CA SER A 28 18.08 6.84 -9.42
C SER A 28 17.53 5.82 -10.41
N LEU A 29 16.21 5.59 -10.44
CA LEU A 29 15.57 4.62 -11.34
C LEU A 29 15.33 5.15 -12.75
N ARG A 30 15.25 6.48 -12.95
CA ARG A 30 15.07 7.13 -14.26
C ARG A 30 16.05 8.30 -14.48
N PRO A 31 17.37 8.02 -14.49
CA PRO A 31 18.38 9.07 -14.67
C PRO A 31 18.34 9.72 -16.07
N ASP A 32 17.63 9.10 -17.01
CA ASP A 32 17.41 9.58 -18.37
C ASP A 32 16.44 10.77 -18.44
N ILE A 33 15.58 10.96 -17.43
CA ILE A 33 14.64 12.08 -17.40
C ILE A 33 15.26 13.26 -16.63
N LYS A 34 15.51 14.36 -17.34
CA LYS A 34 15.99 15.61 -16.74
C LYS A 34 14.87 16.30 -15.95
N ASP A 35 15.28 16.99 -14.88
CA ASP A 35 14.39 17.80 -14.04
C ASP A 35 13.15 17.04 -13.53
N LEU A 36 13.34 15.75 -13.23
CA LEU A 36 12.30 14.89 -12.67
C LEU A 36 12.07 15.26 -11.21
N GLU A 37 10.83 15.53 -10.84
CA GLU A 37 10.41 15.88 -9.48
C GLU A 37 9.26 14.99 -9.01
N ILE A 38 9.21 14.72 -7.71
CA ILE A 38 8.04 14.11 -7.07
C ILE A 38 7.15 15.22 -6.50
N CYS A 39 5.98 15.39 -7.11
CA CYS A 39 4.93 16.30 -6.67
C CYS A 39 3.84 15.53 -5.90
N ARG A 40 2.84 16.25 -5.38
CA ARG A 40 1.66 15.65 -4.73
C ARG A 40 0.38 16.27 -5.24
N ASP A 41 -0.63 15.43 -5.47
CA ASP A 41 -1.97 15.90 -5.81
C ASP A 41 -2.71 16.45 -4.58
N ILE A 42 -3.95 16.89 -4.78
CA ILE A 42 -4.80 17.44 -3.71
C ILE A 42 -5.11 16.44 -2.58
N PHE A 43 -4.97 15.14 -2.85
CA PHE A 43 -5.15 14.07 -1.87
C PHE A 43 -3.82 13.62 -1.25
N GLY A 44 -2.72 14.30 -1.58
CA GLY A 44 -1.38 14.00 -1.09
C GLY A 44 -0.71 12.82 -1.79
N ARG A 45 -1.30 12.26 -2.86
CA ARG A 45 -0.71 11.14 -3.60
C ARG A 45 0.50 11.63 -4.40
N PRO A 46 1.63 10.91 -4.34
CA PRO A 46 2.82 11.28 -5.09
C PRO A 46 2.57 11.08 -6.60
N TYR A 47 3.09 12.00 -7.42
CA TYR A 47 3.17 11.81 -8.87
C TYR A 47 4.49 12.37 -9.39
N LEU A 48 4.94 11.88 -10.54
CA LEU A 48 6.14 12.37 -11.19
C LEU A 48 5.82 13.53 -12.12
N HIS A 49 6.65 14.56 -12.07
CA HIS A 49 6.58 15.70 -12.97
C HIS A 49 7.96 15.96 -13.57
N SER A 50 8.01 16.34 -14.84
CA SER A 50 9.21 16.88 -15.47
C SER A 50 8.77 17.97 -16.42
N SER A 51 9.40 19.14 -16.30
CA SER A 51 9.13 20.29 -17.16
C SER A 51 9.57 20.08 -18.61
N ASN A 52 10.47 19.10 -18.83
CA ASN A 52 11.16 18.87 -20.10
C ASN A 52 10.86 17.50 -20.73
N SER A 53 10.00 16.69 -20.11
CA SER A 53 9.62 15.38 -20.66
C SER A 53 8.47 15.51 -21.67
N THR A 54 8.69 15.05 -22.90
CA THR A 54 7.62 14.81 -23.89
C THR A 54 7.07 13.39 -23.81
N THR A 55 7.66 12.53 -22.98
CA THR A 55 7.26 11.14 -22.77
C THR A 55 6.37 11.04 -21.53
N GLU A 56 5.39 10.14 -21.56
CA GLU A 56 4.61 9.79 -20.37
C GLU A 56 5.54 9.28 -19.26
N LEU A 57 5.34 9.83 -18.07
CA LEU A 57 6.12 9.46 -16.89
C LEU A 57 5.49 8.25 -16.20
N PRO A 58 6.29 7.36 -15.61
CA PRO A 58 5.74 6.24 -14.87
C PRO A 58 4.94 6.75 -13.67
N LEU A 59 3.86 6.05 -13.36
CA LEU A 59 3.08 6.29 -12.15
C LEU A 59 3.80 5.70 -10.96
N ILE A 60 3.65 6.34 -9.80
CA ILE A 60 4.34 5.98 -8.57
C ILE A 60 3.36 5.64 -7.46
N SER A 61 3.58 4.51 -6.79
CA SER A 61 2.90 4.15 -5.56
C SER A 61 3.91 3.91 -4.45
N ILE A 62 3.63 4.44 -3.26
CA ILE A 62 4.52 4.34 -2.09
C ILE A 62 3.75 3.80 -0.91
N SER A 63 4.30 2.78 -0.24
CA SER A 63 3.86 2.38 1.09
C SER A 63 5.03 2.33 2.07
N HIS A 64 4.72 2.37 3.36
CA HIS A 64 5.72 2.24 4.40
C HIS A 64 5.10 1.69 5.67
N SER A 65 5.86 0.90 6.41
CA SER A 65 5.49 0.40 7.72
C SER A 65 6.74 0.17 8.55
N GLY A 66 6.76 0.69 9.78
CA GLY A 66 7.97 0.68 10.61
C GLY A 66 9.15 1.40 9.94
N ALA A 67 10.25 0.67 9.77
CA ALA A 67 11.46 1.15 9.10
C ALA A 67 11.47 0.92 7.58
N TRP A 68 10.43 0.29 7.04
CA TRP A 68 10.41 -0.18 5.66
C TRP A 68 9.67 0.79 4.75
N ILE A 69 10.19 0.96 3.53
CA ILE A 69 9.56 1.74 2.46
C ILE A 69 9.49 0.85 1.23
N GLY A 70 8.30 0.72 0.67
CA GLY A 70 8.07 0.10 -0.63
C GLY A 70 7.71 1.16 -1.67
N VAL A 71 8.26 1.03 -2.87
CA VAL A 71 7.96 1.89 -4.02
C VAL A 71 7.70 1.01 -5.23
N ILE A 72 6.60 1.28 -5.94
CA ILE A 72 6.33 0.73 -7.27
C ILE A 72 6.34 1.89 -8.26
N LEU A 73 7.06 1.68 -9.36
CA LEU A 73 6.94 2.45 -10.59
C LEU A 73 6.26 1.56 -11.63
N SER A 74 5.18 2.05 -12.22
CA SER A 74 4.42 1.30 -13.23
C SER A 74 4.18 2.16 -14.46
N ASP A 75 4.09 1.52 -15.62
CA ASP A 75 3.57 2.16 -16.82
C ASP A 75 2.13 2.67 -16.58
N PRO A 76 1.72 3.83 -17.14
CA PRO A 76 0.36 4.34 -17.01
C PRO A 76 -0.71 3.35 -17.46
N ILE A 77 -0.43 2.50 -18.46
CA ILE A 77 -1.37 1.50 -18.99
C ILE A 77 -1.52 0.34 -18.01
N THR A 78 -0.45 -0.07 -17.34
CA THR A 78 -0.44 -1.20 -16.39
C THR A 78 -0.30 -0.71 -14.94
N TYR A 79 -0.99 0.38 -14.60
CA TYR A 79 -0.86 1.05 -13.31
C TYR A 79 -1.06 0.10 -12.14
N ALA A 80 -0.13 0.14 -11.19
CA ALA A 80 -0.16 -0.68 -10.00
C ALA A 80 0.06 0.14 -8.72
N THR A 81 -0.61 -0.25 -7.64
CA THR A 81 -0.42 0.31 -6.31
C THR A 81 0.13 -0.72 -5.35
N LEU A 82 0.84 -0.23 -4.32
CA LEU A 82 1.43 -1.05 -3.28
C LEU A 82 0.87 -0.67 -1.92
N ASP A 83 0.57 -1.68 -1.11
CA ASP A 83 0.57 -1.54 0.34
C ASP A 83 1.49 -2.55 1.02
N LEU A 84 2.13 -2.14 2.11
CA LEU A 84 3.18 -2.87 2.82
C LEU A 84 2.98 -2.67 4.32
N GLU A 85 2.98 -3.76 5.08
CA GLU A 85 2.84 -3.75 6.53
C GLU A 85 3.88 -4.65 7.22
N ASP A 86 4.52 -4.10 8.25
CA ASP A 86 5.42 -4.83 9.13
C ASP A 86 4.61 -5.53 10.22
N MET A 87 4.53 -6.86 10.10
CA MET A 87 3.76 -7.72 11.00
C MET A 87 4.36 -7.79 12.42
N THR A 88 5.60 -7.35 12.62
CA THR A 88 6.20 -7.27 13.97
C THR A 88 5.66 -6.10 14.79
N LEU A 89 5.06 -5.12 14.12
CA LEU A 89 4.45 -3.98 14.80
C LEU A 89 3.12 -4.40 15.43
N SER A 90 3.01 -4.16 16.74
CA SER A 90 1.78 -4.43 17.47
C SER A 90 0.63 -3.62 16.88
N ARG A 91 -0.37 -4.32 16.33
CA ARG A 91 -1.67 -3.76 15.96
C ARG A 91 -2.76 -4.51 16.71
N SER A 92 -3.78 -3.77 17.15
CA SER A 92 -5.00 -4.35 17.70
C SER A 92 -5.88 -4.90 16.57
N TYR A 93 -5.37 -5.91 15.86
CA TYR A 93 -6.00 -6.45 14.66
C TYR A 93 -7.37 -7.05 14.94
N THR A 94 -7.59 -7.59 16.15
CA THR A 94 -8.89 -8.10 16.59
C THR A 94 -9.93 -6.98 16.71
N ASN A 95 -9.55 -5.84 17.28
CA ASN A 95 -10.44 -4.68 17.41
C ASN A 95 -10.78 -4.09 16.03
N LEU A 96 -9.77 -3.92 15.16
CA LEU A 96 -9.98 -3.44 13.79
C LEU A 96 -10.88 -4.40 12.99
N SER A 97 -10.61 -5.70 13.05
CA SER A 97 -11.42 -6.72 12.38
C SER A 97 -12.88 -6.68 12.86
N ASN A 98 -13.11 -6.59 14.16
CA ASN A 98 -14.47 -6.60 14.70
C ASN A 98 -15.29 -5.36 14.31
N ASN A 99 -14.63 -4.20 14.17
CA ASN A 99 -15.30 -2.94 13.90
C ASN A 99 -15.52 -2.65 12.41
N PHE A 100 -14.66 -3.17 11.52
CA PHE A 100 -14.64 -2.74 10.12
C PHE A 100 -14.82 -3.83 9.08
N PHE A 101 -14.63 -5.11 9.43
CA PHE A 101 -14.73 -6.20 8.47
C PHE A 101 -16.13 -6.81 8.43
N SER A 102 -16.53 -7.33 7.27
CA SER A 102 -17.75 -8.14 7.14
C SER A 102 -17.60 -9.50 7.82
N GLU A 103 -18.67 -10.29 7.90
CA GLU A 103 -18.59 -11.63 8.52
C GLU A 103 -17.64 -12.58 7.79
N THR A 104 -17.63 -12.58 6.45
CA THR A 104 -16.75 -13.42 5.62
C THR A 104 -15.28 -13.04 5.78
N GLU A 105 -15.01 -11.76 6.00
CA GLU A 105 -13.69 -11.20 6.26
C GLU A 105 -13.24 -11.49 7.70
N LYS A 106 -14.15 -11.40 8.68
CA LYS A 106 -13.89 -11.84 10.05
C LYS A 106 -13.56 -13.33 10.08
N ASP A 107 -14.27 -14.17 9.33
CA ASP A 107 -13.97 -15.60 9.21
C ASP A 107 -12.54 -15.84 8.69
N LEU A 108 -12.08 -15.03 7.74
CA LEU A 108 -10.70 -15.09 7.26
C LEU A 108 -9.68 -14.73 8.36
N VAL A 109 -9.96 -13.70 9.17
CA VAL A 109 -9.12 -13.34 10.32
C VAL A 109 -9.15 -14.42 11.40
N LEU A 110 -10.31 -15.03 11.66
CA LEU A 110 -10.46 -16.09 12.65
C LEU A 110 -9.70 -17.36 12.23
N THR A 111 -9.75 -17.72 10.95
CA THR A 111 -9.11 -18.93 10.42
C THR A 111 -7.60 -18.78 10.23
N GLN A 112 -7.13 -17.63 9.76
CA GLN A 112 -5.71 -17.39 9.43
C GLN A 112 -4.99 -16.48 10.43
N GLY A 113 -5.67 -16.06 11.50
CA GLY A 113 -5.13 -15.19 12.54
C GLY A 113 -4.63 -13.86 11.99
N ILE A 114 -3.46 -13.44 12.48
CA ILE A 114 -2.84 -12.16 12.10
C ILE A 114 -2.51 -12.08 10.60
N VAL A 115 -2.20 -13.21 9.95
CA VAL A 115 -1.94 -13.26 8.50
C VAL A 115 -3.23 -12.97 7.72
N GLY A 116 -4.37 -13.52 8.17
CA GLY A 116 -5.68 -13.21 7.59
C GLY A 116 -6.02 -11.72 7.68
N PHE A 117 -5.69 -11.09 8.82
CA PHE A 117 -5.84 -9.64 8.97
C PHE A 117 -4.98 -8.86 7.97
N PHE A 118 -3.68 -9.17 7.85
CA PHE A 118 -2.80 -8.43 6.93
C PHE A 118 -3.13 -8.68 5.45
N LYS A 119 -3.62 -9.88 5.10
CA LYS A 119 -4.22 -10.16 3.79
C LYS A 119 -5.33 -9.17 3.45
N LEU A 120 -6.29 -8.99 4.36
CA LEU A 120 -7.42 -8.07 4.16
C LEU A 120 -6.98 -6.61 4.18
N TRP A 121 -6.20 -6.24 5.18
CA TRP A 121 -5.79 -4.86 5.41
C TRP A 121 -5.00 -4.31 4.22
N THR A 122 -3.94 -5.00 3.82
CA THR A 122 -3.08 -4.54 2.72
C THR A 122 -3.79 -4.60 1.37
N ALA A 123 -4.70 -5.57 1.15
CA ALA A 123 -5.54 -5.60 -0.05
C ALA A 123 -6.46 -4.36 -0.13
N LYS A 124 -7.18 -4.06 0.96
CA LYS A 124 -8.08 -2.91 1.02
C LYS A 124 -7.33 -1.58 0.86
N GLU A 125 -6.19 -1.40 1.52
CA GLU A 125 -5.36 -0.20 1.36
C GLU A 125 -4.79 -0.07 -0.07
N ALA A 126 -4.32 -1.16 -0.68
CA ALA A 126 -3.83 -1.14 -2.06
C ALA A 126 -4.96 -0.79 -3.06
N MET A 127 -6.15 -1.38 -2.90
CA MET A 127 -7.32 -1.08 -3.72
C MET A 127 -7.78 0.38 -3.55
N ALA A 128 -7.83 0.88 -2.30
CA ALA A 128 -8.17 2.28 -2.02
C ALA A 128 -7.18 3.24 -2.72
N LYS A 129 -5.88 2.96 -2.64
CA LYS A 129 -4.84 3.73 -3.35
C LYS A 129 -5.03 3.71 -4.86
N TRP A 130 -5.41 2.56 -5.43
CA TRP A 130 -5.62 2.43 -6.88
C TRP A 130 -6.81 3.29 -7.33
N GLN A 131 -7.93 3.16 -6.62
CA GLN A 131 -9.15 3.91 -6.87
C GLN A 131 -8.98 5.41 -6.63
N GLY A 132 -7.99 5.80 -5.81
CA GLY A 132 -7.78 7.19 -5.41
C GLY A 132 -8.72 7.66 -4.31
N GLU A 133 -9.31 6.70 -3.60
CA GLU A 133 -10.19 6.96 -2.46
C GLU A 133 -9.45 6.61 -1.15
N GLY A 134 -9.90 7.17 -0.04
CA GLY A 134 -9.37 6.81 1.27
C GLY A 134 -9.78 5.39 1.67
N ILE A 135 -9.12 4.81 2.67
CA ILE A 135 -9.41 3.46 3.20
C ILE A 135 -10.90 3.22 3.51
N ASN A 136 -11.64 4.27 3.88
CA ASN A 136 -13.09 4.22 4.12
C ASN A 136 -13.91 3.69 2.93
N PHE A 137 -13.42 3.86 1.70
CA PHE A 137 -14.02 3.23 0.52
C PHE A 137 -13.87 1.71 0.60
N ALA A 138 -12.63 1.22 0.70
CA ALA A 138 -12.32 -0.20 0.66
C ALA A 138 -12.83 -0.98 1.89
N LEU A 139 -13.02 -0.32 3.04
CA LEU A 139 -13.65 -0.93 4.22
C LEU A 139 -15.12 -1.28 4.01
N LYS A 140 -15.82 -0.65 3.07
CA LYS A 140 -17.22 -0.99 2.74
C LYS A 140 -17.35 -2.21 1.83
N LEU A 141 -16.26 -2.58 1.16
CA LEU A 141 -16.23 -3.69 0.22
C LEU A 141 -16.08 -4.99 1.00
N ASP A 142 -16.73 -6.06 0.54
CA ASP A 142 -16.46 -7.41 1.05
C ASP A 142 -15.60 -8.17 0.05
N ILE A 143 -14.36 -8.48 0.44
CA ILE A 143 -13.41 -9.24 -0.38
C ILE A 143 -12.98 -10.55 0.30
N GLY A 144 -13.63 -10.94 1.40
CA GLY A 144 -13.22 -12.09 2.22
C GLY A 144 -13.17 -13.38 1.42
N HIS A 145 -14.20 -13.64 0.60
CA HIS A 145 -14.29 -14.84 -0.22
C HIS A 145 -13.16 -14.97 -1.25
N ALA A 146 -12.74 -13.88 -1.88
CA ALA A 146 -11.67 -13.91 -2.88
C ALA A 146 -10.30 -14.25 -2.26
N LEU A 147 -10.10 -13.85 -1.00
CA LEU A 147 -8.82 -14.01 -0.28
C LEU A 147 -8.71 -15.31 0.52
N GLN A 148 -9.82 -16.01 0.78
CA GLN A 148 -9.83 -17.19 1.65
C GLN A 148 -8.96 -18.35 1.15
N SER A 149 -9.04 -18.67 -0.14
CA SER A 149 -8.43 -19.89 -0.71
C SER A 149 -7.19 -19.64 -1.56
N THR A 150 -6.83 -18.38 -1.85
CA THR A 150 -5.74 -18.10 -2.79
C THR A 150 -4.38 -18.09 -2.07
N PRO A 151 -3.41 -18.90 -2.54
CA PRO A 151 -2.05 -18.87 -2.00
C PRO A 151 -1.36 -17.52 -2.26
N LEU A 152 -0.38 -17.18 -1.43
CA LEU A 152 0.53 -16.07 -1.71
C LEU A 152 1.24 -16.27 -3.06
N LYS A 153 1.67 -15.16 -3.68
CA LYS A 153 2.31 -15.04 -5.00
C LYS A 153 1.43 -15.41 -6.19
N GLN A 154 0.19 -15.87 -5.96
CA GLN A 154 -0.77 -16.11 -7.03
C GLN A 154 -1.65 -14.87 -7.25
N PRO A 155 -2.01 -14.55 -8.51
CA PRO A 155 -2.98 -13.51 -8.80
C PRO A 155 -4.35 -13.84 -8.20
N ILE A 156 -4.97 -12.85 -7.56
CA ILE A 156 -6.32 -12.93 -6.99
C ILE A 156 -7.19 -11.96 -7.78
N GLN A 157 -8.23 -12.47 -8.44
CA GLN A 157 -9.21 -11.61 -9.08
C GLN A 157 -10.31 -11.22 -8.10
N VAL A 158 -10.56 -9.92 -8.01
CA VAL A 158 -11.59 -9.35 -7.15
C VAL A 158 -12.47 -8.46 -8.02
N TYR A 159 -13.78 -8.73 -8.01
CA TYR A 159 -14.76 -7.93 -8.74
C TYR A 159 -15.58 -7.13 -7.73
N VAL A 160 -15.49 -5.80 -7.79
CA VAL A 160 -16.21 -4.92 -6.87
C VAL A 160 -16.78 -3.74 -7.63
N GLU A 161 -18.06 -3.44 -7.42
CA GLU A 161 -18.77 -2.32 -8.05
C GLU A 161 -18.60 -2.24 -9.58
N GLY A 162 -18.54 -3.41 -10.24
CA GLY A 162 -18.39 -3.51 -11.70
C GLY A 162 -16.97 -3.28 -12.23
N LYS A 163 -15.97 -3.19 -11.34
CA LYS A 163 -14.55 -3.13 -11.70
C LYS A 163 -13.83 -4.41 -11.31
N GLU A 164 -12.88 -4.81 -12.12
CA GLU A 164 -11.99 -5.94 -11.85
C GLU A 164 -10.65 -5.44 -11.31
N TYR A 165 -10.19 -6.09 -10.25
CA TYR A 165 -8.88 -5.86 -9.64
C TYR A 165 -8.11 -7.17 -9.62
N THR A 166 -6.84 -7.11 -9.98
CA THR A 166 -5.89 -8.19 -9.77
C THR A 166 -4.99 -7.84 -8.58
N LEU A 167 -5.02 -8.68 -7.55
CA LEU A 167 -4.17 -8.54 -6.37
C LEU A 167 -3.07 -9.61 -6.40
N VAL A 168 -1.86 -9.24 -6.00
CA VAL A 168 -0.77 -10.19 -5.72
C VAL A 168 -0.26 -9.91 -4.32
N GLN A 169 -0.26 -10.94 -3.47
CA GLN A 169 0.13 -10.82 -2.06
C GLN A 169 1.32 -11.70 -1.76
N ASP A 170 2.24 -11.23 -0.93
CA ASP A 170 3.37 -12.04 -0.46
C ASP A 170 3.91 -11.53 0.88
N ILE A 171 4.80 -12.32 1.49
CA ILE A 171 5.52 -11.97 2.70
C ILE A 171 7.01 -11.90 2.37
N LEU A 172 7.60 -10.72 2.50
CA LEU A 172 9.03 -10.51 2.37
C LEU A 172 9.72 -10.60 3.73
N ALA A 173 10.88 -11.26 3.77
CA ALA A 173 11.71 -11.41 4.97
C ALA A 173 10.94 -11.97 6.19
N ASP A 174 9.91 -12.80 5.96
CA ASP A 174 9.07 -13.46 6.98
C ASP A 174 8.22 -12.52 7.86
N HIS A 175 8.28 -11.20 7.66
CA HIS A 175 7.53 -10.25 8.50
C HIS A 175 6.93 -9.07 7.76
N LEU A 176 7.24 -8.87 6.47
CA LEU A 176 6.69 -7.77 5.68
C LEU A 176 5.61 -8.28 4.75
N PHE A 177 4.36 -8.11 5.16
CA PHE A 177 3.23 -8.45 4.31
C PHE A 177 3.00 -7.33 3.30
N TYR A 178 2.84 -7.66 2.02
CA TYR A 178 2.48 -6.65 1.03
C TYR A 178 1.41 -7.14 0.07
N THR A 179 0.67 -6.18 -0.48
CA THR A 179 -0.25 -6.38 -1.60
C THR A 179 0.07 -5.41 -2.71
N ILE A 180 0.22 -5.94 -3.92
CA ILE A 180 0.21 -5.17 -5.17
C ILE A 180 -1.20 -5.26 -5.74
N CYS A 181 -1.78 -4.13 -6.13
CA CYS A 181 -3.09 -4.06 -6.76
C CYS A 181 -2.97 -3.43 -8.15
N GLN A 182 -3.54 -4.10 -9.14
CA GLN A 182 -3.80 -3.59 -10.48
C GLN A 182 -5.31 -3.62 -10.73
N GLY A 183 -5.82 -2.76 -11.60
CA GLY A 183 -7.23 -2.75 -11.98
C GLY A 183 -7.40 -2.52 -13.47
N SER A 184 -8.54 -2.93 -14.00
CA SER A 184 -8.97 -2.72 -15.39
C SER A 184 -9.80 -1.46 -15.57
#